data_AF-A0A0Q6X3G2-F1
#
_entry.id   AF-A0A0Q6X3G2-F1
#
_cell.length_a   1.000
_cell.length_b   1.000
_cell.length_c   1.000
_cell.angle_alpha   90.00
_cell.angle_beta   90.00
_cell.angle_gamma   90.00
#
_symmetry.space_group_name_H-M   'P 1'
#
loop_
_entity.id
_entity.type
_entity.pdbx_description
1 polymer ?
#
loop_
_entity_poly.entity_id
_entity_poly.type
_entity_poly.pdbx_seq_one_letter_code
_entity_poly.pdbx_strand_id
1 'polypeptide(L)' 'MGFNELTGKYRRLRTELEEAYAAPAWNRPKIDRIADEIVATEMALASVLPHEDEEQLRLEM' A
#
# COMPACT_ATOMS: atom_id res chain seq x y z
N MET A 1 -6.86 1.64 -12.44
CA MET A 1 -7.15 0.94 -11.17
C MET A 1 -7.94 1.88 -10.29
N GLY A 2 -9.13 1.50 -9.85
CA GLY A 2 -9.95 2.34 -8.95
C GLY A 2 -9.51 2.21 -7.49
N PHE A 3 -9.88 3.17 -6.64
CA PHE A 3 -9.55 3.18 -5.19
C PHE A 3 -9.88 1.84 -4.49
N ASN A 4 -11.07 1.29 -4.73
CA ASN A 4 -11.49 -0.01 -4.17
C ASN A 4 -10.60 -1.18 -4.63
N GLU A 5 -10.13 -1.14 -5.87
CA GLU A 5 -9.30 -2.20 -6.44
C GLU A 5 -7.89 -2.17 -5.86
N LEU A 6 -7.32 -0.97 -5.70
CA LEU A 6 -6.04 -0.77 -5.03
C LEU A 6 -6.12 -1.13 -3.53
N THR A 7 -7.22 -0.79 -2.86
CA THR A 7 -7.44 -1.14 -1.45
C THR A 7 -7.56 -2.66 -1.28
N GLY A 8 -8.26 -3.33 -2.20
CA GLY A 8 -8.34 -4.80 -2.24
C GLY A 8 -6.97 -5.44 -2.47
N LYS A 9 -6.17 -4.88 -3.39
CA LYS A 9 -4.79 -5.34 -3.64
C LYS A 9 -3.92 -5.18 -2.39
N TYR A 10 -3.94 -4.00 -1.75
CA TYR A 10 -3.18 -3.71 -0.54
C TYR A 10 -3.49 -4.70 0.59
N ARG A 11 -4.77 -4.99 0.84
CA ARG A 11 -5.16 -5.96 1.88
C ARG A 11 -4.62 -7.36 1.61
N ARG A 12 -4.67 -7.82 0.35
CA ARG A 12 -4.12 -9.15 -0.03
C ARG A 12 -2.62 -9.20 0.20
N LEU A 13 -1.88 -8.20 -0.28
CA LEU A 13 -0.44 -8.12 -0.09
C LEU A 13 -0.06 -8.10 1.40
N ARG A 14 -0.83 -7.42 2.24
CA ARG A 14 -0.62 -7.42 3.69
C ARG A 14 -0.75 -8.82 4.30
N THR A 15 -1.82 -9.53 3.94
CA THR A 15 -2.02 -10.92 4.36
C THR A 15 -0.89 -11.83 3.86
N GLU A 16 -0.48 -11.70 2.59
CA GLU A 16 0.62 -12.49 2.03
C GLU A 16 1.95 -12.21 2.73
N LEU A 17 2.18 -10.97 3.16
CA LEU A 17 3.35 -10.59 3.94
C LEU A 17 3.33 -11.24 5.33
N GLU A 18 2.19 -11.17 6.02
CA GLU A 18 2.00 -11.82 7.33
C GLU A 18 2.20 -13.33 7.24
N GLU A 19 1.64 -13.99 6.23
CA GLU A 19 1.84 -15.42 5.98
C GLU A 19 3.31 -15.75 5.69
N ALA A 20 4.00 -14.90 4.92
CA ALA A 20 5.42 -15.10 4.62
C ALA A 20 6.30 -14.94 5.87
N TYR A 21 5.94 -14.06 6.81
CA TYR A 21 6.62 -13.93 8.10
C TYR A 21 6.28 -15.06 9.08
N ALA A 22 5.06 -15.60 9.03
CA ALA A 22 4.63 -16.72 9.83
C ALA A 22 5.20 -18.07 9.34
N ALA A 23 5.75 -18.11 8.12
CA ALA A 23 6.33 -19.31 7.55
C ALA A 23 7.55 -19.79 8.37
N PRO A 24 7.75 -21.11 8.53
CA PRO A 24 8.86 -21.67 9.31
C PRO A 24 10.23 -21.41 8.69
N ALA A 25 10.28 -21.07 7.40
CA ALA A 25 11.49 -20.67 6.70
C ALA A 25 11.30 -19.28 6.09
N TRP A 26 12.18 -18.35 6.48
CA TRP A 26 12.14 -16.98 6.00
C TRP A 26 12.54 -16.92 4.51
N ASN A 27 11.55 -16.81 3.64
CA ASN A 27 11.77 -16.56 2.22
C ASN A 27 11.95 -15.06 1.97
N ARG A 28 13.17 -14.56 2.21
CA ARG A 28 13.57 -13.16 2.01
C ARG A 28 13.17 -12.59 0.64
N PRO A 29 13.51 -13.21 -0.51
CA PRO A 29 13.17 -12.62 -1.81
C PRO A 29 11.66 -12.55 -2.06
N LYS A 30 10.86 -13.46 -1.46
CA LYS A 30 9.40 -13.35 -1.49
C LYS A 30 8.92 -12.15 -0.68
N ILE A 31 9.45 -11.95 0.52
CA ILE A 31 9.08 -10.83 1.41
C ILE A 31 9.49 -9.49 0.81
N ASP A 32 10.70 -9.37 0.27
CA ASP A 32 11.17 -8.15 -0.40
C ASP A 32 10.22 -7.77 -1.55
N ARG A 33 9.85 -8.74 -2.39
CA ARG A 33 8.90 -8.51 -3.48
C ARG A 33 7.52 -8.06 -3.00
N ILE A 34 7.00 -8.67 -1.94
CA ILE A 34 5.70 -8.27 -1.37
C ILE A 34 5.79 -6.85 -0.81
N ALA A 35 6.89 -6.50 -0.14
CA ALA A 35 7.11 -5.16 0.39
C ALA A 35 7.17 -4.10 -0.73
N ASP A 36 7.90 -4.36 -1.83
CA ASP A 36 7.94 -3.46 -2.99
C ASP A 36 6.54 -3.26 -3.60
N GLU A 37 5.74 -4.32 -3.74
CA GLU A 37 4.39 -4.22 -4.28
C GLU A 37 3.42 -3.47 -3.35
N ILE A 38 3.62 -3.57 -2.03
CA ILE A 38 2.87 -2.78 -1.05
C ILE A 38 3.14 -1.30 -1.26
N VAL A 39 4.42 -0.90 -1.31
CA VAL A 39 4.82 0.50 -1.50
C VAL A 39 4.25 1.06 -2.81
N ALA A 40 4.35 0.32 -3.91
CA ALA A 40 3.78 0.74 -5.19
C ALA A 40 2.25 0.92 -5.11
N THR A 41 1.56 0.06 -4.36
CA THR A 41 0.11 0.14 -4.17
C THR A 41 -0.28 1.32 -3.28
N GLU A 42 0.49 1.60 -2.22
CA GLU A 42 0.30 2.77 -1.34
C GLU A 42 0.52 4.08 -2.10
N MET A 43 1.55 4.17 -2.92
CA MET A 43 1.77 5.35 -3.78
C MET A 43 0.63 5.56 -4.77
N ALA A 44 0.11 4.48 -5.36
CA ALA A 44 -1.05 4.55 -6.24
C ALA A 44 -2.32 4.97 -5.46
N LEU A 45 -2.52 4.47 -4.24
CA LEU A 45 -3.63 4.89 -3.37
C LEU A 45 -3.53 6.37 -3.02
N ALA A 46 -2.35 6.85 -2.63
CA ALA A 46 -2.09 8.26 -2.32
C ALA A 46 -2.30 9.17 -3.54
N SER A 47 -2.05 8.68 -4.76
CA SER A 47 -2.32 9.43 -5.99
C SER A 47 -3.80 9.46 -6.38
N VAL A 48 -4.60 8.53 -5.85
CA VAL A 48 -6.05 8.43 -6.11
C VAL A 48 -6.86 9.11 -5.01
N LEU A 49 -6.34 9.19 -3.78
CA LEU A 49 -6.87 10.06 -2.74
C LEU A 49 -6.69 11.51 -3.19
N PRO A 50 -7.79 12.27 -3.41
CA PRO A 50 -7.67 13.66 -3.78
C PRO A 50 -6.97 14.45 -2.68
N HIS A 51 -6.35 15.53 -3.13
CA HIS A 51 -5.61 16.58 -2.41
C HIS A 51 -6.36 17.25 -1.26
N GLU A 52 -7.22 16.60 -0.48
CA GLU A 52 -8.19 17.30 0.39
C GLU A 52 -7.54 18.06 1.56
N ASP A 53 -6.24 17.83 1.81
CA ASP A 53 -5.47 18.55 2.84
C ASP A 53 -4.70 19.79 2.32
N GLU A 54 -4.45 19.96 1.01
CA GLU A 54 -3.69 21.14 0.52
C GLU A 54 -4.56 22.40 0.43
N GLU A 55 -5.88 22.25 0.27
CA GLU A 55 -6.78 23.39 0.10
C GLU A 55 -7.12 24.07 1.44
N GLN A 56 -7.10 23.35 2.57
CA GLN A 56 -7.30 23.97 3.89
C GLN A 56 -6.09 24.82 4.33
N LEU A 57 -4.86 24.37 4.10
CA LEU A 57 -3.64 25.12 4.45
C LEU A 57 -3.41 26.37 3.58
N ARG A 58 -4.03 26.44 2.40
CA ARG A 58 -3.88 27.57 1.47
C ARG A 58 -4.90 28.70 1.69
N LEU A 59 -5.98 28.43 2.42
CA LEU A 59 -7.04 29.38 2.77
C LEU A 59 -6.82 30.08 4.13
N GLU A 60 -5.79 29.68 4.88
CA GLU A 60 -5.43 30.27 6.19
C GLU A 60 -4.25 31.27 6.15
N MET A 61 -3.78 31.69 4.97
CA MET A 61 -2.83 32.82 4.79
C MET A 61 -3.49 34.02 4.10
#